data_AF-A0ABC8QY08-F1
#
_entry.id   AF-A0ABC8QY08-F1
#
_cell.length_a   1.000
_cell.length_b   1.000
_cell.length_c   1.000
_cell.angle_alpha   90.00
_cell.angle_beta   90.00
_cell.angle_gamma   90.00
#
_symmetry.space_group_name_H-M   'P 1'
#
loop_
_entity.id
_entity.type
_entity.pdbx_description
1 polymer ?
#
loop_
_entity_poly.entity_id
_entity_poly.type
_entity_poly.pdbx_seq_one_letter_code
_entity_poly.pdbx_strand_id
1 'polypeptide(L)'
;MESGLEYLKRAADKGHIEASYVYGIILLCTGGESTQQGLKLLNAVNSKSKSLRIQECRVRTKAIIRTMWINNYLVRQTNTCCHEQPCIRMERTWDCNEDNDVLLCDACRWDQEVIAFCKMLRGIAA
;
A
#
# COMPACT_ATOMS: atom_id res chain seq x y z
N MET A 1 8.99 16.64 -18.46
CA MET A 1 9.76 15.64 -17.71
C MET A 1 8.75 14.83 -16.94
N GLU A 2 8.70 13.52 -17.17
CA GLU A 2 7.72 12.67 -16.49
C GLU A 2 8.09 12.50 -15.03
N SER A 3 7.09 12.57 -14.14
CA SER A 3 7.33 12.34 -12.72
C SER A 3 7.46 10.84 -12.43
N GLY A 4 8.12 10.48 -11.32
CA GLY A 4 8.16 9.07 -10.87
C GLY A 4 6.76 8.46 -10.72
N LEU A 5 5.76 9.27 -10.39
CA LEU A 5 4.37 8.85 -10.29
C LEU A 5 3.76 8.45 -11.65
N GLU A 6 4.10 9.16 -12.73
CA GLU A 6 3.64 8.83 -14.08
C GLU A 6 4.26 7.54 -14.61
N TYR A 7 5.53 7.28 -14.27
CA TYR A 7 6.16 5.99 -14.58
C TYR A 7 5.50 4.84 -13.84
N LEU A 8 5.20 5.01 -12.55
CA LEU A 8 4.47 4.03 -11.75
C LEU A 8 3.07 3.76 -12.34
N LYS A 9 2.35 4.81 -12.72
CA LYS A 9 1.05 4.70 -13.38
C LYS A 9 1.15 3.89 -14.68
N ARG A 10 2.07 4.21 -15.58
CA ARG A 10 2.23 3.48 -16.85
C ARG A 10 2.63 2.03 -16.66
N ALA A 11 3.48 1.74 -15.68
CA ALA A 11 3.84 0.37 -15.35
C ALA A 11 2.64 -0.39 -14.77
N ALA A 12 1.84 0.25 -13.92
CA ALA A 12 0.59 -0.32 -13.42
C ALA A 12 -0.41 -0.60 -14.55
N ASP A 13 -0.60 0.34 -15.48
CA ASP A 13 -1.48 0.19 -16.65
C ASP A 13 -1.03 -0.96 -17.58
N LYS A 14 0.28 -1.28 -17.59
CA LYS A 14 0.85 -2.44 -18.30
C LYS A 14 0.76 -3.75 -17.52
N GLY A 15 0.16 -3.75 -16.33
CA GLY A 15 -0.05 -4.95 -15.51
C GLY A 15 1.15 -5.35 -14.63
N HIS A 16 2.14 -4.47 -14.44
CA HIS A 16 3.21 -4.73 -13.48
C HIS A 16 2.65 -4.69 -12.06
N ILE A 17 2.79 -5.79 -11.33
CA ILE A 17 2.11 -6.02 -10.04
C ILE A 17 2.69 -5.13 -8.95
N GLU A 18 4.02 -5.03 -8.84
CA GLU A 18 4.71 -4.20 -7.86
C GLU A 18 4.46 -2.71 -8.12
N ALA A 19 4.43 -2.29 -9.39
CA ALA A 19 4.09 -0.92 -9.74
C ALA A 19 2.62 -0.61 -9.40
N SER A 20 1.70 -1.52 -9.69
CA SER A 20 0.28 -1.41 -9.31
C SER A 20 0.10 -1.31 -7.80
N TYR A 21 0.87 -2.10 -7.04
CA TYR A 21 0.89 -2.08 -5.59
C TYR A 21 1.39 -0.73 -5.04
N VAL A 22 2.59 -0.28 -5.44
CA VAL A 22 3.16 0.99 -4.96
C VAL A 22 2.32 2.18 -5.39
N TYR A 23 1.88 2.21 -6.65
CA TYR A 23 1.02 3.27 -7.16
C TYR A 23 -0.33 3.32 -6.41
N GLY A 24 -0.95 2.17 -6.18
CA GLY A 24 -2.17 2.06 -5.39
C GLY A 24 -2.02 2.60 -3.97
N ILE A 25 -0.93 2.26 -3.27
CA ILE A 25 -0.62 2.77 -1.94
C ILE A 25 -0.43 4.30 -1.95
N ILE A 26 0.29 4.85 -2.94
CA ILE A 26 0.47 6.30 -3.08
C ILE A 26 -0.87 7.00 -3.28
N LEU A 27 -1.76 6.46 -4.13
CA LEU A 27 -3.09 7.03 -4.35
C LEU A 27 -3.95 7.05 -3.07
N LEU A 28 -3.84 6.01 -2.23
CA LEU A 28 -4.49 5.99 -0.93
C LEU A 28 -3.89 7.02 0.05
N CYS A 29 -2.57 7.24 0.01
CA CYS A 29 -1.91 8.27 0.82
C CYS A 29 -2.36 9.69 0.43
N THR A 30 -2.52 9.96 -0.88
CA THR A 30 -2.92 11.27 -1.39
C THR A 30 -4.38 11.61 -1.09
N GLY A 31 -5.24 10.62 -0.88
CA GLY A 31 -6.66 10.81 -0.56
C GLY A 31 -7.48 11.37 -1.74
N GLY A 32 -8.69 11.87 -1.42
CA GLY A 32 -9.61 12.46 -2.39
C GLY A 32 -10.17 11.46 -3.42
N GLU A 33 -10.45 11.94 -4.64
CA GLU A 33 -11.01 11.15 -5.75
C GLU A 33 -10.11 9.97 -6.15
N SER A 34 -8.80 10.12 -6.00
CA SER A 34 -7.77 9.11 -6.29
C SER A 34 -7.86 7.87 -5.39
N THR A 35 -8.50 7.98 -4.22
CA THR A 35 -8.64 6.87 -3.25
C THR A 35 -9.36 5.68 -3.88
N GLN A 36 -10.44 5.92 -4.63
CA GLN A 36 -11.23 4.86 -5.24
C GLN A 36 -10.45 4.13 -6.34
N GLN A 37 -9.61 4.86 -7.08
CA GLN A 37 -8.71 4.27 -8.06
C GLN A 37 -7.64 3.40 -7.38
N GLY A 38 -7.05 3.88 -6.29
CA GLY A 38 -6.09 3.12 -5.48
C GLY A 38 -6.67 1.81 -4.96
N LEU A 39 -7.89 1.85 -4.39
CA LEU A 39 -8.58 0.64 -3.91
C LEU A 39 -8.82 -0.39 -5.02
N LYS A 40 -9.27 0.06 -6.20
CA LYS A 40 -9.48 -0.84 -7.35
C LYS A 40 -8.19 -1.53 -7.77
N LEU A 41 -7.08 -0.80 -7.87
CA LEU A 41 -5.77 -1.35 -8.22
C LEU A 41 -5.30 -2.39 -7.20
N LEU A 42 -5.40 -2.06 -5.92
CA LEU A 42 -4.94 -2.96 -4.86
C LEU A 42 -5.81 -4.22 -4.76
N ASN A 43 -7.13 -4.09 -4.90
CA ASN A 43 -8.03 -5.24 -4.96
C ASN A 43 -7.73 -6.15 -6.16
N ALA A 44 -7.36 -5.58 -7.32
CA ALA A 44 -6.95 -6.36 -8.49
C ALA A 44 -5.67 -7.19 -8.21
N VAL A 45 -4.68 -6.60 -7.53
CA VAL A 45 -3.44 -7.28 -7.10
C VAL A 45 -3.74 -8.47 -6.18
N ASN A 46 -4.75 -8.37 -5.31
CA ASN A 46 -5.09 -9.34 -4.27
C ASN A 46 -6.07 -10.47 -4.71
N SER A 47 -6.57 -10.45 -5.95
CA SER A 47 -7.73 -11.24 -6.37
C SER A 47 -7.58 -12.78 -6.45
N LYS A 48 -6.36 -13.37 -6.42
CA LYS A 48 -6.17 -14.82 -6.73
C LYS A 48 -5.19 -15.61 -5.83
N SER A 49 -4.45 -14.98 -4.92
CA SER A 49 -3.59 -15.66 -3.92
C SER A 49 -3.26 -14.64 -2.82
N LYS A 50 -4.04 -14.69 -1.74
CA LYS A 50 -4.31 -13.55 -0.85
C LYS A 50 -3.14 -13.04 0.01
N SER A 51 -2.03 -13.78 0.11
CA SER A 51 -0.88 -13.43 0.97
C SER A 51 0.43 -13.31 0.18
N LEU A 52 0.78 -14.32 -0.61
CA LEU A 52 2.10 -14.45 -1.26
C LEU A 52 2.45 -13.27 -2.18
N ARG A 53 1.51 -12.78 -3.00
CA ARG A 53 1.79 -11.67 -3.92
C ARG A 53 2.04 -10.36 -3.19
N ILE A 54 1.30 -10.11 -2.10
CA ILE A 54 1.50 -8.91 -1.29
C ILE A 54 2.83 -9.01 -0.54
N GLN A 55 3.16 -10.18 0.00
CA GLN A 55 4.48 -10.43 0.60
C GLN A 55 5.63 -10.23 -0.40
N GLU A 56 5.49 -10.69 -1.64
CA GLU A 56 6.50 -10.46 -2.68
C GLU A 56 6.63 -8.97 -3.02
N CYS A 57 5.50 -8.26 -3.24
CA CYS A 57 5.50 -6.82 -3.45
C CYS A 57 6.20 -6.08 -2.30
N ARG A 58 5.90 -6.48 -1.06
CA ARG A 58 6.52 -5.94 0.16
C ARG A 58 8.04 -6.11 0.15
N VAL A 59 8.55 -7.31 -0.13
CA VAL A 59 9.99 -7.61 -0.16
C VAL A 59 10.69 -6.81 -1.27
N ARG A 60 10.15 -6.85 -2.49
CA ARG A 60 10.76 -6.17 -3.65
C ARG A 60 10.75 -4.66 -3.49
N THR A 61 9.65 -4.11 -3.00
CA THR A 61 9.53 -2.67 -2.73
C THR A 61 10.53 -2.23 -1.66
N LYS A 62 10.64 -2.97 -0.55
CA LYS A 62 11.63 -2.69 0.52
C LYS A 62 13.06 -2.74 -0.04
N ALA A 63 13.37 -3.69 -0.92
CA ALA A 63 14.68 -3.79 -1.56
C ALA A 63 14.99 -2.56 -2.43
N ILE A 64 14.04 -2.12 -3.26
CA ILE A 64 14.21 -0.94 -4.13
C ILE A 64 14.30 0.35 -3.31
N ILE A 65 13.45 0.52 -2.31
CA ILE A 65 13.45 1.72 -1.46
C ILE A 65 14.77 1.86 -0.69
N ARG A 66 15.37 0.74 -0.25
CA ARG A 66 16.69 0.73 0.40
C ARG A 66 17.84 1.17 -0.51
N THR A 67 17.69 1.10 -1.84
CA THR A 67 18.71 1.58 -2.77
C THR A 67 18.52 3.06 -3.14
N MET A 68 17.46 3.71 -2.63
CA MET A 68 17.12 5.09 -2.92
C MET A 68 17.36 5.99 -1.71
N TRP A 69 17.74 7.24 -1.95
CA TRP A 69 17.70 8.27 -0.92
C TRP A 69 16.32 8.91 -0.91
N ILE A 70 15.52 8.62 0.11
CA ILE A 70 14.15 9.13 0.24
C ILE A 70 14.08 10.07 1.43
N ASN A 71 13.83 11.35 1.16
CA ASN A 71 13.55 12.37 2.18
C ASN A 71 12.10 12.89 2.11
N ASN A 72 11.22 12.12 1.48
CA ASN A 72 9.82 12.47 1.28
C ASN A 72 8.95 11.73 2.29
N TYR A 73 8.23 12.48 3.11
CA TYR A 73 7.30 11.93 4.09
C TYR A 73 5.93 11.74 3.43
N LEU A 74 5.55 10.49 3.21
CA LEU A 74 4.15 10.18 2.95
C LEU A 74 3.38 10.33 4.27
N VAL A 75 2.51 11.33 4.31
CA VAL A 75 1.54 11.52 5.39
C VAL A 75 0.19 11.17 4.82
N ARG A 76 -0.44 10.16 5.42
CA ARG A 76 -1.81 9.77 5.12
C ARG A 76 -2.74 10.97 5.35
N GLN A 77 -3.48 11.39 4.33
CA GLN A 77 -4.39 12.53 4.45
C GLN A 77 -5.82 12.17 4.89
N THR A 78 -6.29 10.92 4.72
CA THR A 78 -7.68 10.55 5.04
C THR A 78 -7.87 9.15 5.60
N ASN A 79 -8.82 9.02 6.55
CA ASN A 79 -9.27 7.74 7.08
C ASN A 79 -10.40 7.14 6.23
N THR A 80 -10.08 6.20 5.33
CA THR A 80 -11.06 5.50 4.47
C THR A 80 -11.84 4.41 5.22
N CYS A 81 -12.18 4.62 6.50
CA CYS A 81 -12.82 3.59 7.32
C CYS A 81 -14.27 3.32 6.86
N CYS A 82 -14.65 2.04 6.85
CA CYS A 82 -16.03 1.59 6.76
C CYS A 82 -16.81 2.05 8.03
N HIS A 83 -18.04 2.56 7.89
CA HIS A 83 -18.82 3.29 8.93
C HIS A 83 -19.06 2.52 10.27
N GLU A 84 -19.27 3.31 11.34
CA GLU A 84 -19.89 3.10 12.68
C GLU A 84 -19.60 1.87 13.56
N GLN A 85 -19.07 0.75 13.05
CA GLN A 85 -18.64 -0.39 13.90
C GLN A 85 -17.11 -0.47 13.99
N PRO A 86 -16.55 -0.65 15.21
CA PRO A 86 -15.11 -0.63 15.41
C PRO A 86 -14.50 -1.87 14.77
N CYS A 87 -13.95 -1.69 13.58
CA CYS A 87 -13.12 -2.69 12.93
C CYS A 87 -11.93 -2.96 13.85
N ILE A 88 -11.63 -4.23 14.15
CA ILE A 88 -10.51 -4.59 15.03
C ILE A 88 -9.21 -4.06 14.43
N ARG A 89 -8.68 -3.01 15.05
CA ARG A 89 -7.44 -2.35 14.62
C ARG A 89 -6.27 -3.05 15.28
N MET A 90 -5.78 -4.13 14.66
CA MET A 90 -4.57 -4.81 15.14
C MET A 90 -3.34 -4.14 14.51
N GLU A 91 -2.39 -3.73 15.33
CA GLU A 91 -1.17 -3.09 14.86
C GLU A 91 -0.26 -4.16 14.22
N ARG A 92 -0.21 -4.19 12.88
CA ARG A 92 0.67 -5.10 12.13
C ARG A 92 1.94 -4.39 11.71
N THR A 93 3.08 -5.06 11.87
CA THR A 93 4.33 -4.63 11.24
C THR A 93 4.40 -5.18 9.81
N TRP A 94 5.16 -4.49 8.95
CA TRP A 94 5.33 -4.88 7.53
C TRP A 94 5.85 -6.34 7.39
N ASP A 95 6.61 -6.81 8.40
CA ASP A 95 7.29 -8.10 8.42
C ASP A 95 6.49 -9.25 9.10
N CYS A 96 5.22 -9.02 9.52
CA CYS A 96 4.39 -10.09 10.09
C CYS A 96 3.96 -11.11 9.01
N ASN A 97 4.43 -12.35 9.14
CA ASN A 97 4.05 -13.50 8.29
C ASN A 97 2.72 -14.15 8.70
N GLU A 98 2.21 -13.84 9.89
CA GLU A 98 0.93 -14.37 10.36
C GLU A 98 -0.22 -13.51 9.87
N ASP A 99 -0.69 -13.81 8.65
CA ASP A 99 -2.04 -13.45 8.23
C ASP A 99 -3.04 -14.27 9.04
N ASN A 100 -3.14 -14.00 10.34
CA ASN A 100 -4.35 -14.34 11.08
C ASN A 100 -5.46 -13.53 10.42
N ASP A 101 -6.26 -14.17 9.57
CA ASP A 101 -7.40 -13.60 8.84
C ASP A 101 -8.49 -13.16 9.82
N VAL A 102 -8.20 -12.12 10.61
CA VAL A 102 -9.21 -11.32 11.29
C VAL A 102 -9.98 -10.63 10.18
N LEU A 103 -11.28 -10.91 10.08
CA LEU A 103 -12.24 -10.36 9.12
C LEU A 103 -12.17 -8.81 9.08
N LEU A 104 -11.25 -8.28 8.28
CA LEU A 104 -11.09 -6.86 8.00
C LEU A 104 -11.80 -6.56 6.68
N CYS A 105 -12.58 -5.47 6.62
CA CYS A 105 -13.07 -4.94 5.36
C CYS A 105 -11.86 -4.61 4.46
N ASP A 106 -11.96 -4.81 3.13
CA ASP A 106 -10.83 -4.57 2.21
C ASP A 106 -10.22 -3.17 2.39
N ALA A 107 -11.06 -2.16 2.69
CA ALA A 107 -10.61 -0.81 2.99
C ALA A 107 -9.73 -0.73 4.25
N CYS A 108 -10.10 -1.39 5.35
CA CYS A 108 -9.28 -1.45 6.57
C CYS A 108 -7.99 -2.24 6.36
N ARG A 109 -8.02 -3.30 5.53
CA ARG A 109 -6.82 -4.05 5.15
C ARG A 109 -5.82 -3.14 4.43
N TRP A 110 -6.26 -2.43 3.40
CA TRP A 110 -5.38 -1.50 2.67
C TRP A 110 -4.95 -0.31 3.51
N ASP A 111 -5.78 0.10 4.46
CA ASP A 111 -5.37 1.11 5.42
C ASP A 111 -4.19 0.65 6.29
N GLN A 112 -4.27 -0.56 6.85
CA GLN A 112 -3.15 -1.12 7.62
C GLN A 112 -1.90 -1.24 6.75
N GLU A 113 -2.07 -1.62 5.47
CA GLU A 113 -0.97 -1.69 4.51
C GLU A 113 -0.32 -0.31 4.29
N VAL A 114 -1.11 0.75 4.12
CA VAL A 114 -0.62 2.13 3.98
C VAL A 114 0.11 2.58 5.24
N ILE A 115 -0.41 2.28 6.43
CA ILE A 115 0.22 2.63 7.71
C ILE A 115 1.58 1.92 7.84
N ALA A 116 1.60 0.61 7.59
CA ALA A 116 2.85 -0.16 7.55
C ALA A 116 3.80 0.45 6.52
N PHE A 117 3.26 0.86 5.36
CA PHE A 117 4.04 1.43 4.28
C PHE A 117 4.81 2.68 4.69
N CYS A 118 4.07 3.64 5.25
CA CYS A 118 4.61 4.89 5.75
C CYS A 118 5.59 4.68 6.92
N LYS A 119 5.33 3.71 7.81
CA LYS A 119 6.26 3.37 8.91
C LYS A 119 7.61 2.88 8.39
N MET A 120 7.63 1.99 7.40
CA MET A 120 8.88 1.51 6.80
C MET A 120 9.63 2.62 6.07
N LEU A 121 8.94 3.52 5.36
CA LEU A 121 9.60 4.66 4.72
C LEU A 121 10.30 5.55 5.74
N ARG A 122 9.64 5.83 6.87
CA ARG A 122 10.24 6.60 7.98
C ARG A 122 11.41 5.87 8.62
N GLY A 123 11.33 4.55 8.77
CA GLY A 123 12.42 3.74 9.33
C GLY A 123 13.66 3.61 8.44
N ILE A 124 13.56 3.91 7.14
CA ILE A 124 14.70 3.92 6.20
C ILE A 124 15.36 5.31 6.15
N ALA A 125 14.63 6.36 6.49
CA ALA A 125 15.13 7.74 6.51
C ALA A 125 15.91 8.11 7.81
N ALA A 126 16.13 7.14 8.71
CA ALA A 126 16.80 7.31 10.00
C ALA A 126 18.26 6.83 9.96
#